data_AF-A0A7K9L5D2-F1
#
_entry.id   AF-A0A7K9L5D2-F1
#
_cell.length_a   1.000
_cell.length_b   1.000
_cell.length_c   1.000
_cell.angle_alpha   90.00
_cell.angle_beta   90.00
_cell.angle_gamma   90.00
#
_symmetry.space_group_name_H-M   'P 1'
#
loop_
_entity.id
_entity.type
_entity.pdbx_description
1 polymer ?
#
loop_
_entity_poly.entity_id
_entity_poly.type
_entity_poly.pdbx_seq_one_letter_code
_entity_poly.pdbx_strand_id
1 'polypeptide(L)'
;PSGGSGQVNQVVTHPSQPLTITASDDRGIRYLDNRTVCHLCDLTCVTCVTSPVSPVSPVSPVSVSPGHDCSLRLWQVCQRTCVQEFPAHRRKHSEAVLAVAFPPRRALSASAGADALAKVFV
;
A
#
# COMPACT_ATOMS: atom_id res chain seq x y z
N PRO A 1 -19.44 15.43 12.15
CA PRO A 1 -19.33 14.08 11.57
C PRO A 1 -18.04 13.41 12.04
N SER A 2 -18.17 12.48 12.98
CA SER A 2 -17.11 11.81 13.72
C SER A 2 -16.24 10.93 12.81
N GLY A 3 -15.22 11.52 12.18
CA GLY A 3 -14.16 10.79 11.50
C GLY A 3 -13.19 10.27 12.55
N GLY A 4 -13.33 8.99 12.93
CA GLY A 4 -12.48 8.36 13.93
C GLY A 4 -11.00 8.53 13.55
N SER A 5 -10.22 9.13 14.45
CA SER A 5 -8.78 9.28 14.29
C SER A 5 -8.11 7.92 14.50
N GLY A 6 -8.14 7.06 13.48
CA GLY A 6 -7.28 5.89 13.46
C GLY A 6 -5.82 6.34 13.48
N GLN A 7 -4.97 5.65 14.25
CA GLN A 7 -3.54 5.92 14.27
C GLN A 7 -2.96 5.65 12.89
N VAL A 8 -2.21 6.61 12.35
CA VAL A 8 -1.49 6.43 11.09
C VAL A 8 -0.25 5.57 11.38
N ASN A 9 -0.19 4.41 10.75
CA ASN A 9 0.91 3.45 10.91
C ASN A 9 2.00 3.62 9.86
N GLN A 10 1.63 4.13 8.68
CA GLN A 10 2.57 4.29 7.59
C GLN A 10 2.21 5.50 6.73
N VAL A 11 3.25 6.16 6.22
CA VAL A 11 3.15 7.24 5.25
C VAL A 11 4.16 7.00 4.15
N VAL A 12 3.73 7.11 2.89
CA VAL A 12 4.59 7.00 1.72
C VAL A 12 4.27 8.12 0.75
N THR A 13 5.31 8.82 0.26
CA THR A 13 5.17 9.86 -0.75
C THR A 13 5.63 9.33 -2.10
N HIS A 14 4.85 9.58 -3.15
CA HIS A 14 5.23 9.23 -4.51
C HIS A 14 6.42 10.11 -4.93
N PRO A 15 7.50 9.54 -5.50
CA PRO A 15 8.74 10.29 -5.71
C PRO A 15 8.69 11.26 -6.90
N SER A 16 7.71 11.15 -7.80
CA SER A 16 7.58 12.04 -8.97
C SER A 16 6.23 12.76 -9.11
N GLN A 17 5.25 12.44 -8.26
CA GLN A 17 3.92 13.07 -8.29
C GLN A 17 3.66 13.69 -6.93
N PRO A 18 2.90 14.79 -6.84
CA PRO A 18 2.56 15.44 -5.58
C PRO A 18 1.50 14.62 -4.82
N LEU A 19 1.81 13.37 -4.51
CA LEU A 19 0.88 12.43 -3.92
C LEU A 19 1.51 11.80 -2.68
N THR A 20 0.82 11.92 -1.55
CA THR A 20 1.15 11.20 -0.32
C THR A 20 0.05 10.21 -0.02
N ILE A 21 0.43 9.00 0.36
CA ILE A 21 -0.47 7.93 0.72
C ILE A 21 -0.20 7.61 2.18
N THR A 22 -1.23 7.67 3.02
CA THR A 22 -1.16 7.30 4.43
C THR A 22 -2.01 6.07 4.66
N ALA A 23 -1.62 5.23 5.61
CA ALA A 23 -2.40 4.08 6.04
C ALA A 23 -2.61 4.09 7.54
N SER A 24 -3.83 3.76 7.96
CA SER A 24 -4.32 3.91 9.32
C SER A 24 -4.99 2.63 9.85
N ASP A 25 -4.99 2.48 11.18
CA ASP A 25 -5.64 1.37 11.90
C ASP A 25 -7.15 1.30 11.69
N ASP A 26 -7.77 2.42 11.29
CA ASP A 26 -9.18 2.46 10.86
C ASP A 26 -9.43 1.72 9.54
N ARG A 27 -8.40 1.05 9.01
CA ARG A 27 -8.40 0.39 7.71
C ARG A 27 -8.70 1.41 6.61
N GLY A 28 -8.13 2.60 6.73
CA GLY A 28 -8.18 3.69 5.77
C GLY A 28 -6.80 3.98 5.19
N ILE A 29 -6.73 4.06 3.87
CA ILE A 29 -5.62 4.46 3.03
C ILE A 29 -6.07 5.77 2.45
N ARG A 30 -5.39 6.84 2.84
CA ARG A 30 -5.75 8.17 2.38
C ARG A 30 -4.75 8.62 1.35
N TYR A 31 -5.27 9.01 0.20
CA TYR A 31 -4.51 9.68 -0.84
C TYR A 31 -4.64 11.18 -0.59
N LEU A 32 -3.51 11.86 -0.41
CA LEU A 32 -3.42 13.29 -0.22
C LEU A 32 -2.68 13.89 -1.42
N ASP A 33 -3.31 14.84 -2.10
CA ASP A 33 -2.60 15.68 -3.05
C ASP A 33 -1.80 16.74 -2.30
N ASN A 34 -0.48 16.70 -2.44
CA ASN A 34 0.45 17.61 -1.76
C ASN A 34 0.33 19.05 -2.28
N ARG A 35 -0.32 19.29 -3.43
CA ARG A 35 -0.57 20.65 -3.94
C ARG A 35 -1.76 21.32 -3.28
N THR A 36 -2.79 20.55 -2.97
CA THR A 36 -4.09 21.07 -2.51
C THR A 36 -4.43 20.68 -1.07
N VAL A 37 -3.65 19.79 -0.46
CA VAL A 37 -3.87 19.21 0.88
C VAL A 37 -5.31 18.67 1.01
N CYS A 38 -5.77 17.97 -0.02
CA CYS A 38 -7.11 17.40 -0.08
C CYS A 38 -7.09 15.89 0.05
N HIS A 39 -7.98 15.36 0.89
CA HIS A 39 -8.25 13.92 1.01
C HIS A 39 -8.98 13.42 -0.24
N LEU A 40 -8.47 12.36 -0.87
CA LEU A 40 -8.98 11.88 -2.15
C LEU A 40 -9.77 10.56 -2.06
N CYS A 41 -9.50 9.67 -1.09
CA CYS A 41 -10.28 8.46 -0.80
C CYS A 41 -9.79 7.75 0.49
N ASP A 42 -10.57 6.81 1.03
CA ASP A 42 -10.19 5.86 2.09
C ASP A 42 -10.20 4.43 1.51
N LEU A 43 -9.08 3.70 1.52
CA LEU A 43 -9.02 2.26 1.16
C LEU A 43 -8.50 1.41 2.33
N THR A 44 -8.60 0.08 2.33
CA THR A 44 -8.10 -0.70 3.49
C THR A 44 -6.61 -0.97 3.39
N CYS A 45 -5.86 -0.67 4.48
CA CYS A 45 -4.56 -1.23 4.94
C CYS A 45 -3.21 -0.52 4.62
N VAL A 46 -2.09 -0.95 5.23
CA VAL A 46 -0.71 -0.37 5.14
C VAL A 46 -0.29 -0.17 3.67
N THR A 47 0.60 0.76 3.28
CA THR A 47 0.85 1.01 1.84
C THR A 47 2.30 1.26 1.50
N CYS A 48 2.79 0.59 0.46
CA CYS A 48 4.02 0.94 -0.23
C CYS A 48 3.72 1.29 -1.69
N VAL A 49 4.45 2.26 -2.21
CA VAL A 49 4.22 2.82 -3.54
C VAL A 49 5.47 2.58 -4.35
N THR A 50 5.34 1.93 -5.50
CA THR A 50 6.44 1.85 -6.46
C THR A 50 6.24 2.87 -7.57
N SER A 51 7.32 3.54 -7.92
CA SER A 51 7.41 4.21 -9.21
C SER A 51 7.69 3.20 -10.31
N PRO A 52 7.41 3.55 -11.58
CA PRO A 52 7.77 2.70 -12.69
C PRO A 52 9.27 2.38 -12.66
N VAL A 53 9.61 1.11 -12.92
CA VAL A 53 11.00 0.58 -12.94
C VAL A 53 11.89 1.31 -13.97
N SER A 54 11.29 2.09 -14.87
CA SER A 54 11.96 2.98 -15.81
C SER A 54 11.12 4.25 -16.01
N PRO A 55 11.74 5.45 -16.16
CA PRO A 55 11.04 6.70 -16.53
C PRO A 55 10.31 6.62 -17.89
N VAL A 56 10.57 5.56 -18.68
CA VAL A 56 9.95 5.28 -19.99
C VAL A 56 8.91 4.16 -19.91
N SER A 57 8.70 3.52 -18.74
CA SER A 57 7.71 2.46 -18.62
C SER A 57 6.29 3.05 -18.65
N PRO A 58 5.41 2.61 -19.59
CA PRO A 58 4.03 3.06 -19.65
C PRO A 58 3.13 2.48 -18.54
N VAL A 59 3.70 1.64 -17.66
CA VAL A 59 2.97 1.01 -16.57
C VAL A 59 2.61 2.07 -15.54
N SER A 60 1.30 2.26 -15.32
CA SER A 60 0.77 3.18 -14.30
C SER A 60 1.38 2.87 -12.93
N PRO A 61 1.65 3.88 -12.08
CA PRO A 61 2.15 3.65 -10.74
C PRO A 61 1.21 2.72 -9.97
N VAL A 62 1.82 1.75 -9.29
CA VAL A 62 1.10 0.71 -8.55
C VAL A 62 1.46 0.82 -7.08
N SER A 63 0.47 0.69 -6.20
CA SER A 63 0.69 0.60 -4.76
C SER A 63 0.27 -0.77 -4.26
N VAL A 64 1.01 -1.33 -3.31
CA VAL A 64 0.58 -2.55 -2.60
C VAL A 64 0.20 -2.23 -1.19
N SER A 65 -0.85 -2.89 -0.73
CA SER A 65 -1.31 -2.78 0.63
C SER A 65 -1.43 -4.15 1.33
N PRO A 66 -0.89 -4.32 2.57
CA PRO A 66 -1.02 -5.53 3.37
C PRO A 66 -2.30 -5.57 4.21
N GLY A 67 -3.21 -6.48 3.90
CA GLY A 67 -4.54 -6.57 4.54
C GLY A 67 -4.57 -7.26 5.90
N HIS A 68 -5.56 -6.89 6.72
CA HIS A 68 -5.89 -7.57 7.99
C HIS A 68 -6.45 -8.99 7.79
N ASP A 69 -6.84 -9.31 6.55
CA ASP A 69 -7.26 -10.63 6.07
C ASP A 69 -6.06 -11.50 5.64
N CYS A 70 -4.83 -11.03 5.87
CA CYS A 70 -3.57 -11.67 5.47
C CYS A 70 -3.33 -11.72 3.95
N SER A 71 -4.09 -10.94 3.19
CA SER A 71 -3.91 -10.76 1.75
C SER A 71 -2.97 -9.60 1.44
N LEU A 72 -2.35 -9.64 0.27
CA LEU A 72 -1.76 -8.47 -0.37
C LEU A 72 -2.71 -8.00 -1.48
N ARG A 73 -2.87 -6.69 -1.58
CA ARG A 73 -3.68 -6.05 -2.62
C ARG A 73 -2.80 -5.14 -3.45
N LEU A 74 -2.91 -5.26 -4.76
CA LEU A 74 -2.24 -4.44 -5.75
C LEU A 74 -3.24 -3.41 -6.29
N TRP A 75 -2.87 -2.14 -6.25
CA TRP A 75 -3.74 -1.02 -6.58
C TRP A 75 -3.16 -0.18 -7.69
N GLN A 76 -3.97 0.15 -8.67
CA GLN A 76 -3.59 1.13 -9.69
C GLN A 76 -3.87 2.53 -9.16
N VAL A 77 -2.81 3.31 -8.89
CA VAL A 77 -2.91 4.61 -8.19
C VAL A 77 -3.76 5.62 -8.96
N CYS A 78 -3.65 5.66 -10.29
CA CYS A 78 -4.41 6.61 -11.12
C CYS A 78 -5.90 6.29 -11.17
N GLN A 79 -6.25 5.00 -11.23
CA GLN A 79 -7.64 4.54 -11.34
C GLN A 79 -8.28 4.30 -9.97
N ARG A 80 -7.48 4.22 -8.90
CA ARG A 80 -7.90 3.92 -7.52
C ARG A 80 -8.64 2.59 -7.43
N THR A 81 -8.24 1.63 -8.26
CA THR A 81 -8.84 0.31 -8.38
C THR A 81 -7.89 -0.75 -7.84
N CYS A 82 -8.45 -1.73 -7.11
CA CYS A 82 -7.73 -2.94 -6.75
C CYS A 82 -7.68 -3.82 -8.01
N VAL A 83 -6.48 -3.99 -8.57
CA VAL A 83 -6.27 -4.79 -9.78
C VAL A 83 -6.00 -6.25 -9.45
N GLN A 84 -5.47 -6.53 -8.27
CA GLN A 84 -5.16 -7.89 -7.84
C GLN A 84 -5.23 -8.02 -6.33
N GLU A 85 -5.73 -9.16 -5.86
CA GLU A 85 -5.71 -9.55 -4.46
C GLU A 85 -5.25 -11.00 -4.37
N PHE A 86 -4.35 -11.29 -3.43
CA PHE A 86 -3.91 -12.66 -3.21
C PHE A 86 -3.54 -12.93 -1.74
N PRO A 87 -3.87 -14.12 -1.20
CA PRO A 87 -3.51 -14.50 0.16
C PRO A 87 -1.99 -14.68 0.25
N ALA A 88 -1.34 -13.88 1.08
CA ALA A 88 0.11 -13.87 1.19
C ALA A 88 0.60 -14.47 2.50
N HIS A 89 -0.07 -14.22 3.63
CA HIS A 89 0.37 -14.71 4.94
C HIS A 89 -0.72 -15.48 5.66
N ARG A 90 -0.40 -16.12 6.78
CA ARG A 90 -1.40 -16.64 7.72
C ARG A 90 -1.54 -15.74 8.93
N ARG A 91 -2.76 -15.69 9.46
CA ARG A 91 -3.06 -14.94 10.68
C ARG A 91 -2.44 -15.63 11.90
N LYS A 92 -1.77 -14.87 12.75
CA LYS A 92 -1.28 -15.32 14.06
C LYS A 92 -1.38 -14.19 15.06
N HIS A 93 -1.76 -14.50 16.31
CA HIS A 93 -1.89 -13.52 17.40
C HIS A 93 -2.76 -12.31 17.03
N SER A 94 -3.84 -12.52 16.28
CA SER A 94 -4.72 -11.47 15.73
C SER A 94 -4.07 -10.51 14.73
N GLU A 95 -2.80 -10.70 14.41
CA GLU A 95 -2.03 -9.96 13.42
C GLU A 95 -1.96 -10.68 12.07
N ALA A 96 -1.68 -9.92 11.01
CA ALA A 96 -1.72 -10.36 9.62
C ALA A 96 -0.39 -10.05 8.92
N VAL A 97 -0.42 -9.27 7.84
CA VAL A 97 0.81 -8.81 7.19
C VAL A 97 1.31 -7.55 7.90
N LEU A 98 2.61 -7.53 8.21
CA LEU A 98 3.25 -6.50 9.03
C LEU A 98 4.02 -5.47 8.20
N ALA A 99 4.59 -5.91 7.07
CA ALA A 99 5.39 -5.03 6.21
C ALA A 99 5.33 -5.48 4.76
N VAL A 100 5.44 -4.51 3.84
CA VAL A 100 5.64 -4.75 2.40
C VAL A 100 6.67 -3.74 1.88
N ALA A 101 7.55 -4.21 0.99
CA ALA A 101 8.59 -3.40 0.36
C ALA A 101 8.65 -3.63 -1.16
N PHE A 102 8.92 -2.55 -1.89
CA PHE A 102 9.16 -2.54 -3.33
C PHE A 102 10.53 -1.92 -3.63
N PRO A 103 11.50 -2.67 -4.17
CA PRO A 103 12.73 -2.10 -4.67
C PRO A 103 12.47 -1.26 -5.95
N PRO A 104 12.95 0.00 -6.03
CA PRO A 104 12.64 0.92 -7.13
C PRO A 104 13.21 0.52 -8.49
N ARG A 105 14.20 -0.40 -8.53
CA ARG A 105 14.91 -0.82 -9.75
C ARG A 105 14.66 -2.27 -10.15
N ARG A 106 13.85 -3.01 -9.40
CA ARG A 106 13.56 -4.42 -9.67
C ARG A 106 12.05 -4.60 -9.67
N ALA A 107 11.53 -5.33 -10.64
CA ALA A 107 10.15 -5.78 -10.64
C ALA A 107 9.99 -6.93 -9.63
N LEU A 108 10.20 -6.63 -8.36
CA LEU A 108 10.05 -7.55 -7.24
C LEU A 108 9.18 -6.87 -6.20
N SER A 109 8.51 -7.67 -5.39
CA SER A 109 7.90 -7.20 -4.16
C SER A 109 8.20 -8.17 -3.03
N ALA A 110 8.30 -7.66 -1.81
CA ALA A 110 8.51 -8.48 -0.64
C ALA A 110 7.50 -8.14 0.44
N SER A 111 7.06 -9.13 1.21
CA SER A 111 6.18 -8.97 2.36
C SER A 111 6.67 -9.77 3.55
N ALA A 112 6.34 -9.31 4.75
CA ALA A 112 6.57 -10.02 6.01
C ALA A 112 5.30 -9.99 6.86
N GLY A 113 4.99 -11.10 7.54
CA GLY A 113 3.76 -11.25 8.31
C GLY A 113 3.95 -11.95 9.65
N ALA A 114 2.86 -11.98 10.44
CA ALA A 114 2.79 -12.58 11.77
C ALA A 114 2.98 -14.11 11.78
N ASP A 115 2.95 -14.74 10.61
CA ASP A 115 3.29 -16.15 10.42
C ASP A 115 4.79 -16.45 10.52
N ALA A 116 5.61 -15.45 10.82
CA ALA A 116 7.07 -15.50 10.89
C ALA A 116 7.73 -15.84 9.54
N LEU A 117 7.04 -15.52 8.44
CA LEU A 117 7.56 -15.68 7.09
C LEU A 117 7.83 -14.34 6.43
N ALA A 118 8.88 -14.30 5.62
CA ALA A 118 9.08 -13.29 4.59
C ALA A 118 8.86 -13.95 3.23
N LYS A 119 8.15 -13.28 2.32
CA LYS A 119 7.84 -13.77 0.98
C LYS A 119 8.31 -12.76 -0.06
N VAL A 120 8.80 -13.26 -1.19
CA VAL A 120 9.22 -12.47 -2.34
C VAL A 120 8.39 -12.89 -3.55
N PHE A 121 7.87 -11.91 -4.28
CA PHE A 121 7.07 -12.10 -5.47
C PHE A 121 7.79 -11.50 -6.68
N VAL A 122 7.76 -12.24 -7.79
CA VAL A 122 8.38 -11.97 -9.10
C VAL A 122 7.30 -11.81 -10.17
#